data_AF-G9K6T6-F1
#
_entry.id   AF-G9K6T6-F1
#
_cell.length_a   1.000
_cell.length_b   1.000
_cell.length_c   1.000
_cell.angle_alpha   90.00
_cell.angle_beta   90.00
_cell.angle_gamma   90.00
#
_symmetry.space_group_name_H-M   'P 1'
#
loop_
_entity.id
_entity.type
_entity.pdbx_description
1 polymer ?
#
loop_
_entity_poly.entity_id
_entity_poly.type
_entity_poly.pdbx_seq_one_letter_code
_entity_poly.pdbx_strand_id
1 'polypeptide(L)' 'GMTCQARTSYTEDEVLWGHRFFPVISLEEGFFKVDYSQFHATFEVPTPPYSVKEQEEMLLMSSPLIAPA' A
#
# COMPACT_ATOMS: atom_id res chain seq x y z
N GLY A 1 -18.60 -2.71 29.23
CA GLY A 1 -17.63 -2.01 28.37
C GLY A 1 -18.22 -0.69 27.94
N MET A 2 -17.43 0.37 27.99
CA MET A 2 -17.82 1.70 27.48
C MET A 2 -17.28 1.88 26.05
N THR A 3 -17.87 2.79 25.28
CA THR A 3 -17.36 3.13 23.94
C THR A 3 -16.06 3.92 24.06
N CYS A 4 -15.10 3.67 23.15
CA CYS A 4 -13.83 4.39 23.04
C CYS A 4 -13.62 4.84 21.58
N GLN A 5 -12.94 5.98 21.38
CA GLN A 5 -12.57 6.48 20.07
C GLN A 5 -11.08 6.89 20.05
N ALA A 6 -10.35 6.39 19.06
CA ALA A 6 -8.98 6.80 18.74
C ALA A 6 -8.97 7.43 17.33
N ARG A 7 -8.17 8.47 17.13
CA ARG A 7 -8.04 9.20 15.86
C ARG A 7 -6.56 9.49 15.59
N THR A 8 -6.19 9.49 14.32
CA THR A 8 -4.88 9.91 13.81
C THR A 8 -5.06 10.60 12.45
N SER A 9 -4.03 11.27 11.95
CA SER A 9 -4.03 11.93 10.64
C SER A 9 -2.74 11.62 9.89
N TYR A 10 -2.78 11.77 8.56
CA TYR A 10 -1.61 11.74 7.68
C TYR A 10 -1.68 12.94 6.71
N THR A 11 -0.67 13.81 6.71
CA THR A 11 -0.48 14.87 5.71
C THR A 11 0.13 14.30 4.42
N GLU A 12 0.23 15.11 3.37
CA GLU A 12 0.80 14.71 2.08
C GLU A 12 2.22 14.12 2.20
N ASP A 13 3.05 14.70 3.06
CA ASP A 13 4.42 14.25 3.30
C ASP A 13 4.50 12.94 4.11
N GLU A 14 3.39 12.52 4.74
CA GLU A 14 3.29 11.29 5.53
C GLU A 14 2.78 10.11 4.69
N VAL A 15 2.32 10.37 3.45
CA VAL A 15 1.87 9.34 2.50
C VAL A 15 2.99 9.00 1.53
N LEU A 16 3.69 7.91 1.82
CA LEU A 16 4.86 7.50 1.05
C LEU A 16 4.47 6.66 -0.19
N TRP A 17 4.55 7.24 -1.38
CA TRP A 17 4.27 6.52 -2.63
C TRP A 17 5.33 5.44 -2.90
N GLY A 18 4.87 4.24 -3.25
CA GLY A 18 5.77 3.12 -3.53
C GLY A 18 6.40 2.48 -2.29
N HIS A 19 5.82 2.70 -1.10
CA HIS A 19 6.25 2.03 0.12
C HIS A 19 5.33 0.86 0.50
N ARG A 20 5.91 -0.15 1.13
CA ARG A 20 5.21 -1.30 1.71
C ARG A 20 5.62 -1.49 3.17
N PHE A 21 4.68 -1.84 4.04
CA PHE A 21 4.97 -2.18 5.43
C PHE A 21 5.74 -3.51 5.55
N PHE A 22 6.63 -3.59 6.54
CA PHE A 22 7.23 -4.86 6.91
C PHE A 22 6.20 -5.81 7.51
N PRO A 23 6.33 -7.14 7.30
CA PRO A 23 5.52 -8.11 8.02
C PRO A 23 5.90 -8.10 9.50
N VAL A 24 4.90 -7.96 10.37
CA VAL A 24 5.10 -7.89 11.83
C VAL A 24 4.69 -9.17 12.55
N ILE A 25 4.01 -10.09 11.87
CA ILE A 25 3.53 -11.34 12.46
C ILE A 25 4.43 -12.49 12.01
N SER A 26 4.98 -13.23 12.96
CA SER A 26 5.71 -14.47 12.73
C SER A 26 5.12 -15.62 13.56
N LEU A 27 5.38 -16.86 13.14
CA LEU A 27 5.07 -18.06 13.91
C LEU A 27 6.38 -18.57 14.54
N GLU A 28 6.50 -18.45 15.86
CA GLU A 28 7.65 -18.92 16.63
C GLU A 28 7.16 -19.94 17.65
N GLU A 29 7.72 -21.16 17.60
CA GLU A 29 7.42 -22.24 18.57
C GLU A 29 5.93 -22.56 18.75
N GLY A 30 5.13 -22.38 17.70
CA GLY A 30 3.68 -22.62 17.72
C GLY A 30 2.82 -21.44 18.18
N PHE A 31 3.43 -20.28 18.45
CA PHE A 31 2.74 -19.04 18.84
C PHE A 31 2.89 -17.97 17.77
N PHE A 32 1.83 -17.19 17.55
CA PHE A 32 1.91 -15.97 16.77
C PHE A 32 2.56 -14.87 17.59
N LYS A 33 3.70 -14.39 17.12
CA LYS A 33 4.43 -13.28 17.72
C LYS A 33 4.25 -12.04 16.86
N VAL A 34 4.09 -10.89 17.52
CA VAL A 34 4.00 -9.58 16.88
C VAL A 34 5.25 -8.78 17.22
N ASP A 35 6.03 -8.41 16.21
CA ASP A 35 7.18 -7.53 16.35
C ASP A 35 6.76 -6.06 16.20
N TYR A 36 6.53 -5.40 17.34
CA TYR A 36 6.17 -3.99 17.37
C TYR A 36 7.31 -3.04 16.98
N SER A 37 8.57 -3.50 16.97
CA SER A 37 9.70 -2.66 16.50
C SER A 37 9.59 -2.35 15.01
N GLN A 38 8.95 -3.25 14.25
CA GLN A 38 8.73 -3.13 12.82
C GLN A 38 7.35 -2.53 12.46
N PHE A 39 6.52 -2.19 13.45
CA PHE A 39 5.12 -1.78 13.22
C PHE A 39 4.97 -0.55 12.32
N HIS A 40 5.86 0.43 12.48
CA HIS A 40 5.88 1.64 11.65
C HIS A 40 6.87 1.54 10.47
N ALA A 41 7.64 0.45 10.38
CA ALA A 41 8.69 0.32 9.39
C ALA A 41 8.09 0.06 8.00
N THR A 42 8.63 0.77 7.00
CA THR A 42 8.28 0.58 5.58
C THR A 42 9.54 0.43 4.74
N PHE A 43 9.39 -0.13 3.54
CA PHE A 43 10.46 -0.24 2.54
C PHE A 43 9.94 0.11 1.14
N GLU A 44 10.82 0.62 0.29
CA GLU A 44 10.52 0.99 -1.09
C GLU A 44 10.31 -0.26 -1.97
N VAL A 45 9.33 -0.19 -2.86
CA VAL A 45 9.04 -1.21 -3.86
C VAL A 45 8.81 -0.58 -5.24
N PRO A 46 9.25 -1.21 -6.34
CA PRO A 46 8.96 -0.72 -7.68
C PRO A 46 7.46 -0.55 -7.89
N THR A 47 7.04 0.70 -8.08
CA THR A 47 5.62 1.07 -8.19
C THR A 47 5.46 2.01 -9.38
N PRO A 48 4.49 1.76 -10.28
CA PRO A 48 4.21 2.68 -11.37
C PRO A 48 3.92 4.09 -10.84
N PRO A 49 4.48 5.15 -11.45
CA PRO A 49 4.31 6.53 -10.97
C PRO A 49 2.96 7.15 -11.33
N TYR A 50 2.10 6.39 -12.03
CA TYR A 50 0.86 6.88 -12.61
C TYR A 50 -0.29 6.80 -11.62
N SER A 51 -1.14 7.82 -11.64
CA SER A 51 -2.46 7.76 -11.01
C SER A 51 -3.29 6.62 -11.60
N VAL A 52 -4.30 6.16 -10.86
CA VAL A 52 -5.21 5.11 -11.33
C VAL A 52 -5.89 5.50 -12.65
N LYS A 53 -6.27 6.78 -12.79
CA LYS A 53 -6.88 7.31 -14.01
C LYS A 53 -5.96 7.19 -15.23
N GLU A 54 -4.70 7.61 -15.11
CA GLU A 54 -3.73 7.48 -16.20
C GLU A 54 -3.47 6.02 -16.56
N GLN A 55 -3.46 5.11 -15.57
CA GLN A 55 -3.35 3.67 -15.83
C GLN A 55 -4.53 3.14 -16.64
N GLU A 56 -5.75 3.53 -16.29
CA GLU A 56 -6.96 3.15 -17.05
C GLU A 56 -6.92 3.68 -18.48
N GLU A 57 -6.51 4.94 -18.68
CA GLU A 57 -6.34 5.55 -20.00
C GLU A 57 -5.30 4.80 -20.84
N MET A 58 -4.14 4.46 -20.25
CA MET A 58 -3.11 3.67 -20.94
C MET A 58 -3.59 2.26 -21.30
N LEU A 59 -4.34 1.60 -20.40
CA LEU A 59 -4.92 0.29 -20.66
C LEU A 59 -5.91 0.35 -21.82
N LEU A 60 -6.77 1.38 -21.86
CA LEU A 60 -7.70 1.62 -22.95
C LEU A 60 -6.95 1.86 -24.28
N MET A 61 -5.93 2.70 -24.28
CA MET A 61 -5.13 3.00 -25.48
C MET A 61 -4.31 1.79 -25.99
N SER A 62 -3.90 0.90 -25.08
CA SER A 62 -3.18 -0.33 -25.43
C SER A 62 -4.08 -1.45 -25.98
N SER A 63 -5.40 -1.26 -25.94
CA SER A 63 -6.37 -2.27 -26.32
C SER A 63 -6.43 -2.44 -27.85
N PRO A 64 -6.20 -3.65 -28.40
CA PRO A 64 -6.13 -3.89 -29.85
C PRO A 64 -7.45 -3.65 -30.61
N LEU A 65 -8.55 -3.39 -29.89
CA LEU A 65 -9.85 -3.04 -30.47
C LEU A 65 -9.93 -1.57 -30.94
N ILE A 66 -8.92 -0.74 -30.65
CA ILE A 66 -8.85 0.69 -31.02
C ILE A 66 -7.78 0.93 -32.10
N ALA A 67 -7.37 -0.10 -32.86
CA ALA A 67 -6.52 0.12 -34.02
C ALA A 67 -7.31 0.87 -35.12
N PRO A 68 -6.85 2.04 -35.60
CA PRO A 68 -7.45 2.66 -36.77
C PRO A 68 -7.18 1.78 -38.00
N ALA A 69 -8.19 1.60 -38.85
CA ALA A 69 -8.07 0.99 -40.17
C ALA A 69 -7.21 1.86 -41.11
#